data_AF-A0A1F5CUS6-F1
#
_entry.id   AF-A0A1F5CUS6-F1
#
_cell.length_a   1.000
_cell.length_b   1.000
_cell.length_c   1.000
_cell.angle_alpha   90.00
_cell.angle_beta   90.00
_cell.angle_gamma   90.00
#
_symmetry.space_group_name_H-M   'P 1'
#
loop_
_entity.id
_entity.type
_entity.pdbx_description
1 polymer ?
#
loop_
_entity_poly.entity_id
_entity_poly.type
_entity_poly.pdbx_seq_one_letter_code
_entity_poly.pdbx_strand_id
1 'polypeptide(L)'
;MRRDTSVELCASCHSGPYPTYEEWLDSGPAHGAADCLKCHDQHTSELTFETSTGTCGQCHDTHVEQVQGTLHGEEGVECSDCHMTQRPADFINGTPAKTGHSFSLSDQELDCQSCHDRPLSKHDALGEMSYACLSCHGDIHELKLELVNRDVYPLDNSVPLCAQCHNERYTAWKQGTHGSFDDPEAQCAECHDPHDPVISGFATLPSIPQREEAEPTPIIPLIMVIVVAEVLVFAVYILRRQSSV
;
A
#
# COMPACT_ATOMS: atom_id res chain seq x y z
N MET A 1 50.41 -12.52 21.31
CA MET A 1 49.56 -13.18 20.30
C MET A 1 48.36 -12.28 20.06
N ARG A 2 48.09 -11.86 18.81
CA ARG A 2 46.76 -11.35 18.46
C ARG A 2 45.86 -12.57 18.29
N ARG A 3 44.69 -12.54 18.94
CA ARG A 3 43.65 -13.53 18.69
C ARG A 3 43.05 -13.24 17.31
N ASP A 4 42.83 -14.30 16.55
CA ASP A 4 42.12 -14.20 15.28
C ASP A 4 40.65 -13.85 15.57
N THR A 5 40.14 -12.86 14.85
CA THR A 5 38.78 -12.30 14.95
C THR A 5 38.19 -12.10 13.55
N SER A 6 38.75 -12.81 12.57
CA SER A 6 38.32 -12.76 11.18
C SER A 6 36.95 -13.38 10.97
N VAL A 7 36.23 -12.92 9.96
CA VAL A 7 34.95 -13.52 9.55
C VAL A 7 35.15 -14.96 9.06
N GLU A 8 36.32 -15.26 8.48
CA GLU A 8 36.69 -16.61 8.04
C GLU A 8 36.81 -17.60 9.21
N LEU A 9 37.24 -17.13 10.39
CA LEU A 9 37.23 -17.95 11.59
C LEU A 9 35.80 -18.31 12.00
N CYS A 10 34.88 -17.34 11.98
CA CYS A 10 33.46 -17.56 12.27
C CYS A 10 32.82 -18.52 11.25
N ALA A 11 33.16 -18.38 9.96
CA ALA A 11 32.70 -19.23 8.87
C ALA A 11 33.07 -20.72 9.04
N SER A 12 34.13 -21.04 9.80
CA SER A 12 34.49 -22.44 10.05
C SER A 12 33.40 -23.25 10.78
N CYS A 13 32.48 -22.56 11.49
CA CYS A 13 31.36 -23.16 12.19
C CYS A 13 29.99 -22.61 11.74
N HIS A 14 29.88 -21.34 11.38
CA HIS A 14 28.62 -20.67 11.01
C HIS A 14 28.30 -20.80 9.51
N SER A 15 28.51 -21.99 8.97
CA SER A 15 28.33 -22.33 7.56
C SER A 15 27.51 -23.60 7.36
N GLY A 16 26.97 -23.79 6.16
CA GLY A 16 26.31 -25.03 5.76
C GLY A 16 24.79 -25.04 6.02
N PRO A 17 24.20 -26.05 6.69
CA PRO A 17 22.74 -26.13 6.86
C PRO A 17 22.11 -24.96 7.62
N TYR A 18 22.92 -24.24 8.40
CA TYR A 18 22.61 -22.97 9.05
C TYR A 18 23.55 -21.90 8.45
N PRO A 19 23.19 -21.35 7.28
CA PRO A 19 24.13 -20.65 6.41
C PRO A 19 24.34 -19.19 6.81
N THR A 20 24.64 -18.91 8.09
CA THR A 20 24.79 -17.52 8.58
C THR A 20 25.91 -16.77 7.86
N TYR A 21 27.05 -17.42 7.65
CA TYR A 21 28.17 -16.82 6.93
C TYR A 21 27.84 -16.62 5.45
N GLU A 22 27.20 -17.59 4.80
CA GLU A 22 26.81 -17.46 3.39
C GLU A 22 25.75 -16.38 3.19
N GLU A 23 24.76 -16.29 4.08
CA GLU A 23 23.77 -15.21 4.08
C GLU A 23 24.43 -13.84 4.23
N TRP A 24 25.33 -13.68 5.21
CA TRP A 24 26.09 -12.46 5.39
C TRP A 24 26.93 -12.13 4.15
N LEU A 25 27.60 -13.12 3.57
CA LEU A 25 28.40 -12.95 2.36
C LEU A 25 27.55 -12.53 1.16
N ASP A 26 26.39 -13.16 0.99
CA ASP A 26 25.45 -12.89 -0.10
C ASP A 26 24.81 -11.50 0.01
N SER A 27 24.70 -10.98 1.24
CA SER A 27 24.22 -9.61 1.48
C SER A 27 25.16 -8.54 0.90
N GLY A 28 26.43 -8.88 0.65
CA GLY A 28 27.37 -8.08 -0.14
C GLY A 28 27.44 -6.61 0.31
N PRO A 29 27.16 -5.62 -0.55
CA PRO A 29 27.22 -4.22 -0.13
C PRO A 29 26.23 -3.83 0.98
N ALA A 30 25.17 -4.60 1.23
CA ALA A 30 24.10 -4.23 2.16
C ALA A 30 24.56 -4.11 3.61
N HIS A 31 25.47 -4.98 4.05
CA HIS A 31 26.06 -4.93 5.40
C HIS A 31 27.27 -3.98 5.48
N GLY A 32 27.68 -3.37 4.37
CA GLY A 32 28.82 -2.44 4.30
C GLY A 32 30.11 -3.07 4.85
N ALA A 33 30.72 -2.40 5.85
CA ALA A 33 31.91 -2.90 6.52
C ALA A 33 31.60 -3.67 7.82
N ALA A 34 30.33 -4.05 8.06
CA ALA A 34 29.95 -4.76 9.27
C ALA A 34 30.41 -6.22 9.23
N ASP A 35 31.15 -6.63 10.26
CA ASP A 35 31.52 -8.01 10.54
C ASP A 35 30.67 -8.55 11.70
N CYS A 36 30.85 -9.83 12.04
CA CYS A 36 30.08 -10.51 13.09
C CYS A 36 30.17 -9.80 14.45
N LEU A 37 31.34 -9.24 14.79
CA LEU A 37 31.63 -8.69 16.11
C LEU A 37 31.13 -7.27 16.31
N LYS A 38 30.69 -6.60 15.23
CA LYS A 38 30.01 -5.30 15.36
C LYS A 38 28.64 -5.44 15.99
N CYS A 39 27.96 -6.56 15.73
CA CYS A 39 26.62 -6.82 16.24
C CYS A 39 26.62 -7.79 17.42
N HIS A 40 27.53 -8.77 17.47
CA HIS A 40 27.55 -9.81 18.50
C HIS A 40 28.81 -9.80 19.35
N ASP A 41 28.67 -10.13 20.63
CA ASP A 41 29.81 -10.49 21.48
C ASP A 41 30.25 -11.93 21.23
N GLN A 42 31.55 -12.12 20.97
CA GLN A 42 32.14 -13.42 20.61
C GLN A 42 32.12 -14.50 21.71
N HIS A 43 31.80 -14.15 22.97
CA HIS A 43 31.77 -15.13 24.07
C HIS A 43 30.35 -15.50 24.47
N THR A 44 29.43 -14.55 24.38
CA THR A 44 28.04 -14.73 24.78
C THR A 44 27.13 -15.01 23.58
N SER A 45 27.55 -14.65 22.37
CA SER A 45 26.72 -14.57 21.16
C SER A 45 25.54 -13.60 21.26
N GLU A 46 25.43 -12.87 22.36
CA GLU A 46 24.42 -11.84 22.56
C GLU A 46 24.75 -10.62 21.70
N LEU A 47 23.73 -9.79 21.47
CA LEU A 47 23.93 -8.50 20.81
C LEU A 47 24.83 -7.58 21.64
N THR A 48 25.56 -6.70 20.97
CA THR A 48 26.42 -5.70 21.61
C THR A 48 25.62 -4.59 22.31
N PHE A 49 24.32 -4.51 22.04
CA PHE A 49 23.34 -3.64 22.70
C PHE A 49 22.13 -4.46 23.19
N GLU A 50 21.34 -3.88 24.08
CA GLU A 50 20.19 -4.57 24.69
C GLU A 50 19.10 -4.98 23.68
N THR A 51 18.98 -4.27 22.56
CA THR A 51 17.95 -4.52 21.53
C THR A 51 18.54 -4.54 20.12
N SER A 52 17.80 -5.11 19.17
CA SER A 52 18.19 -5.11 17.76
C SER A 52 18.18 -3.67 17.23
N THR A 53 17.17 -2.87 17.59
CA THR A 53 17.04 -1.46 17.24
C THR A 53 18.24 -0.67 17.73
N GLY A 54 18.70 -0.90 18.97
CA GLY A 54 19.90 -0.26 19.52
C GLY A 54 21.18 -0.66 18.79
N THR A 55 21.27 -1.91 18.34
CA THR A 55 22.41 -2.43 17.57
C THR A 55 22.44 -1.84 16.15
N CYS A 56 21.32 -1.92 15.42
CA CYS A 56 21.17 -1.37 14.07
C CYS A 56 21.33 0.16 14.06
N GLY A 57 20.78 0.84 15.08
CA GLY A 57 20.82 2.29 15.25
C GLY A 57 22.21 2.89 15.45
N GLN A 58 23.24 2.09 15.76
CA GLN A 58 24.62 2.57 15.77
C GLN A 58 25.09 3.09 14.40
N CYS A 59 24.47 2.59 13.33
CA CYS A 59 24.75 2.99 11.95
C CYS A 59 23.52 3.58 11.25
N HIS A 60 22.32 3.12 11.57
CA HIS A 60 21.05 3.51 10.93
C HIS A 60 20.22 4.47 11.78
N ASP A 61 20.86 5.42 12.47
CA ASP A 61 20.22 6.38 13.37
C ASP A 61 19.04 7.14 12.74
N THR A 62 19.22 7.59 11.51
CA THR A 62 18.24 8.37 10.76
C THR A 62 17.00 7.54 10.42
N HIS A 63 17.17 6.23 10.22
CA HIS A 63 16.06 5.33 9.97
C HIS A 63 15.32 4.99 11.27
N VAL A 64 16.05 4.80 12.39
CA VAL A 64 15.44 4.65 13.72
C VAL A 64 14.56 5.85 14.05
N GLU A 65 15.01 7.08 13.74
CA GLU A 65 14.22 8.29 13.94
C GLU A 65 12.93 8.33 13.10
N GLN A 66 12.92 7.71 11.93
CA GLN A 66 11.73 7.61 11.07
C GLN A 66 10.71 6.61 11.62
N VAL A 67 11.18 5.46 12.10
CA VAL A 67 10.31 4.35 12.53
C VAL A 67 9.80 4.55 13.96
N GLN A 68 10.57 5.17 14.85
CA GLN A 68 10.20 5.28 16.28
C GLN A 68 8.85 5.99 16.54
N GLY A 69 8.39 6.82 15.60
CA GLY A 69 7.10 7.53 15.70
C GLY A 69 5.97 6.88 14.92
N THR A 70 6.17 5.69 14.37
CA THR A 70 5.13 4.91 13.70
C THR A 70 4.54 3.90 14.68
N LEU A 71 3.39 3.30 14.33
CA LEU A 71 2.74 2.32 15.20
C LEU A 71 3.66 1.13 15.52
N HIS A 72 4.48 0.68 14.57
CA HIS A 72 5.45 -0.38 14.83
C HIS A 72 6.55 0.06 15.80
N GLY A 73 7.06 1.29 15.68
CA GLY A 73 8.03 1.83 16.63
C GLY A 73 7.45 2.02 18.04
N GLU A 74 6.21 2.52 18.13
CA GLU A 74 5.52 2.75 19.40
C GLU A 74 5.16 1.45 20.14
N GLU A 75 4.78 0.40 19.39
CA GLU A 75 4.48 -0.93 19.94
C GLU A 75 5.74 -1.77 20.20
N GLY A 76 6.93 -1.22 19.94
CA GLY A 76 8.21 -1.88 20.24
C GLY A 76 8.56 -3.03 19.29
N VAL A 77 8.06 -3.00 18.05
CA VAL A 77 8.51 -3.93 16.99
C VAL A 77 9.97 -3.62 16.67
N GLU A 78 10.80 -4.65 16.77
CA GLU A 78 12.24 -4.53 16.65
C GLU A 78 12.68 -4.67 15.18
N CYS A 79 13.79 -4.01 14.81
CA CYS A 79 14.30 -4.07 13.43
C CYS A 79 14.47 -5.52 12.95
N SER A 80 14.97 -6.42 13.82
CA SER A 80 15.17 -7.84 13.48
C SER A 80 13.88 -8.61 13.21
N ASP A 81 12.73 -8.16 13.72
CA ASP A 81 11.45 -8.87 13.60
C ASP A 81 10.99 -8.92 12.13
N CYS A 82 11.30 -7.86 11.37
CA CYS A 82 11.08 -7.82 9.93
C CYS A 82 12.39 -7.98 9.16
N HIS A 83 13.49 -7.34 9.59
CA HIS A 83 14.73 -7.28 8.81
C HIS A 83 15.59 -8.55 8.84
N MET A 84 15.32 -9.45 9.79
CA MET A 84 16.11 -10.67 10.00
C MET A 84 15.20 -11.89 10.16
N THR A 85 14.29 -12.10 9.20
CA THR A 85 13.36 -13.23 9.22
C THR A 85 14.09 -14.57 9.24
N GLN A 86 13.69 -15.43 10.19
CA GLN A 86 14.28 -16.74 10.40
C GLN A 86 13.35 -17.85 9.94
N ARG A 87 13.92 -18.93 9.41
CA ARG A 87 13.19 -20.13 9.01
C ARG A 87 14.01 -21.36 9.36
N PRO A 88 13.44 -22.40 9.98
CA PRO A 88 14.17 -23.62 10.25
C PRO A 88 14.56 -24.34 8.95
N ALA A 89 15.63 -25.14 9.02
CA ALA A 89 16.00 -26.02 7.93
C ALA A 89 14.94 -27.11 7.71
N ASP A 90 14.63 -27.40 6.44
CA ASP A 90 13.84 -28.54 6.03
C ASP A 90 14.77 -29.60 5.43
N PHE A 91 15.25 -30.50 6.28
CA PHE A 91 16.14 -31.58 5.86
C PHE A 91 15.47 -32.61 4.95
N ILE A 92 14.13 -32.69 4.96
CA ILE A 92 13.38 -33.66 4.14
C ILE A 92 13.34 -33.18 2.70
N ASN A 93 13.06 -31.90 2.50
CA ASN A 93 12.98 -31.28 1.17
C ASN A 93 14.29 -30.63 0.74
N GLY A 94 15.36 -30.79 1.52
CA GLY A 94 16.69 -30.29 1.20
C GLY A 94 16.80 -28.76 1.20
N THR A 95 15.98 -28.08 2.00
CA THR A 95 15.99 -26.62 2.09
C THR A 95 16.79 -26.17 3.32
N PRO A 96 17.88 -25.39 3.16
CA PRO A 96 18.64 -24.85 4.29
C PRO A 96 17.80 -23.96 5.21
N ALA A 97 18.28 -23.75 6.45
CA ALA A 97 17.70 -22.73 7.33
C ALA A 97 17.89 -21.33 6.73
N LYS A 98 17.00 -20.41 7.10
CA LYS A 98 17.23 -18.96 6.98
C LYS A 98 17.57 -18.43 8.37
N THR A 99 18.72 -17.81 8.55
CA THR A 99 19.18 -17.30 9.86
C THR A 99 18.99 -15.79 10.02
N GLY A 100 18.46 -15.13 8.99
CA GLY A 100 18.15 -13.70 9.00
C GLY A 100 19.35 -12.80 8.71
N HIS A 101 20.48 -13.34 8.26
CA HIS A 101 21.72 -12.57 8.06
C HIS A 101 21.95 -12.13 6.61
N SER A 102 20.92 -12.19 5.76
CA SER A 102 21.03 -11.78 4.36
C SER A 102 20.94 -10.26 4.15
N PHE A 103 20.64 -9.48 5.20
CA PHE A 103 20.52 -7.99 5.28
C PHE A 103 19.87 -7.29 4.07
N SER A 104 19.17 -8.06 3.26
CA SER A 104 18.58 -7.72 1.98
C SER A 104 17.24 -8.42 2.02
N LEU A 105 16.20 -7.64 2.24
CA LEU A 105 14.84 -8.12 2.18
C LEU A 105 14.15 -7.47 1.01
N SER A 106 13.46 -8.30 0.26
CA SER A 106 12.49 -7.87 -0.72
C SER A 106 11.09 -7.92 -0.14
N ASP A 107 10.17 -7.15 -0.72
CA ASP A 107 8.74 -7.19 -0.38
C ASP A 107 8.19 -8.63 -0.50
N GLN A 108 8.74 -9.46 -1.39
CA GLN A 108 8.32 -10.85 -1.56
C GLN A 108 8.66 -11.76 -0.37
N GLU A 109 9.58 -11.33 0.50
CA GLU A 109 10.00 -12.07 1.69
C GLU A 109 9.37 -11.53 2.97
N LEU A 110 8.72 -10.38 2.89
CA LEU A 110 8.05 -9.78 4.03
C LEU A 110 6.71 -10.47 4.26
N ASP A 111 6.54 -11.00 5.46
CA ASP A 111 5.33 -11.69 5.91
C ASP A 111 4.62 -10.90 7.02
N CYS A 112 3.66 -10.07 6.62
CA CYS A 112 2.83 -9.31 7.53
C CYS A 112 1.92 -10.21 8.41
N GLN A 113 1.56 -11.39 7.91
CA GLN A 113 0.56 -12.26 8.54
C GLN A 113 1.12 -13.07 9.72
N SER A 114 2.44 -13.13 9.86
CA SER A 114 3.11 -13.69 11.03
C SER A 114 2.68 -13.02 12.35
N CYS A 115 2.36 -11.72 12.30
CA CYS A 115 1.86 -10.93 13.43
C CYS A 115 0.41 -10.45 13.23
N HIS A 116 0.01 -10.12 12.00
CA HIS A 116 -1.33 -9.59 11.72
C HIS A 116 -2.26 -10.69 11.19
N ASP A 117 -3.21 -11.14 12.02
CA ASP A 117 -4.29 -12.04 11.61
C ASP A 117 -5.38 -11.25 10.83
N ARG A 118 -5.04 -10.85 9.60
CA ARG A 118 -5.86 -10.00 8.72
C ARG A 118 -5.94 -10.61 7.32
N PRO A 119 -6.97 -11.42 7.03
CA PRO A 119 -7.13 -12.00 5.70
C PRO A 119 -7.64 -10.95 4.71
N LEU A 120 -7.12 -10.97 3.48
CA LEU A 120 -7.59 -10.12 2.37
C LEU A 120 -8.67 -10.82 1.53
N SER A 121 -9.74 -11.32 2.16
CA SER A 121 -10.71 -12.28 1.56
C SER A 121 -11.45 -11.79 0.30
N LYS A 122 -11.44 -10.48 0.01
CA LYS A 122 -12.02 -9.88 -1.22
C LYS A 122 -11.07 -8.95 -1.97
N HIS A 123 -9.83 -8.84 -1.49
CA HIS A 123 -8.78 -8.05 -2.09
C HIS A 123 -7.52 -8.89 -2.38
N ASP A 124 -7.65 -10.22 -2.31
CA ASP A 124 -6.62 -11.20 -2.67
C ASP A 124 -6.15 -11.07 -4.13
N ALA A 125 -7.02 -10.57 -5.01
CA ALA A 125 -6.66 -10.23 -6.39
C ALA A 125 -5.57 -9.13 -6.50
N LEU A 126 -5.27 -8.39 -5.42
CA LEU A 126 -4.21 -7.39 -5.41
C LEU A 126 -2.81 -8.01 -5.39
N GLY A 127 -2.67 -9.29 -5.04
CA GLY A 127 -1.41 -10.04 -5.16
C GLY A 127 -1.16 -10.98 -3.98
N GLU A 128 0.11 -11.32 -3.78
CA GLU A 128 0.55 -12.28 -2.76
C GLU A 128 1.47 -11.60 -1.75
N MET A 129 1.56 -12.18 -0.54
CA MET A 129 2.45 -11.72 0.53
C MET A 129 2.27 -10.23 0.84
N SER A 130 3.34 -9.51 1.17
CA SER A 130 3.26 -8.09 1.51
C SER A 130 2.75 -7.23 0.35
N TYR A 131 2.97 -7.62 -0.91
CA TYR A 131 2.58 -6.81 -2.06
C TYR A 131 1.06 -6.50 -2.05
N ALA A 132 0.24 -7.47 -1.63
CA ALA A 132 -1.20 -7.25 -1.48
C ALA A 132 -1.52 -6.19 -0.41
N CYS A 133 -0.83 -6.21 0.72
CA CYS A 133 -1.00 -5.26 1.82
C CYS A 133 -0.50 -3.85 1.44
N LEU A 134 0.69 -3.77 0.83
CA LEU A 134 1.36 -2.52 0.45
C LEU A 134 0.67 -1.84 -0.75
N SER A 135 -0.17 -2.56 -1.49
CA SER A 135 -1.06 -1.96 -2.50
C SER A 135 -2.06 -0.95 -1.90
N CYS A 136 -2.29 -1.01 -0.59
CA CYS A 136 -3.07 -0.04 0.16
C CYS A 136 -2.22 0.76 1.15
N HIS A 137 -1.35 0.10 1.91
CA HIS A 137 -0.56 0.68 3.00
C HIS A 137 0.79 1.31 2.59
N GLY A 138 1.15 1.32 1.31
CA GLY A 138 2.34 2.02 0.82
C GLY A 138 3.63 1.59 1.50
N ASP A 139 4.37 2.54 2.06
CA ASP A 139 5.60 2.29 2.82
C ASP A 139 5.37 1.44 4.07
N ILE A 140 6.17 0.37 4.22
CA ILE A 140 6.06 -0.61 5.29
C ILE A 140 6.36 -0.07 6.70
N HIS A 141 7.09 1.04 6.81
CA HIS A 141 7.46 1.60 8.11
C HIS A 141 6.35 2.52 8.64
N GLU A 142 5.73 3.29 7.75
CA GLU A 142 4.64 4.19 8.11
C GLU A 142 3.26 3.53 8.06
N LEU A 143 3.07 2.53 7.18
CA LEU A 143 1.82 1.84 6.87
C LEU A 143 0.63 2.79 6.63
N LYS A 144 0.89 3.97 6.07
CA LYS A 144 -0.13 4.95 5.68
C LYS A 144 -0.80 4.56 4.38
N LEU A 145 -1.93 5.18 4.04
CA LEU A 145 -2.56 4.87 2.76
C LEU A 145 -1.81 5.57 1.63
N GLU A 146 -1.29 4.83 0.66
CA GLU A 146 -0.55 5.38 -0.48
C GLU A 146 -1.29 5.12 -1.78
N LEU A 147 -1.53 6.19 -2.55
CA LEU A 147 -2.19 6.11 -3.84
C LEU A 147 -1.19 5.71 -4.94
N VAL A 148 -1.69 5.31 -6.10
CA VAL A 148 -0.87 4.95 -7.28
C VAL A 148 0.03 6.12 -7.73
N ASN A 149 -0.39 7.36 -7.48
CA ASN A 149 0.38 8.56 -7.77
C ASN A 149 1.39 8.94 -6.67
N ARG A 150 1.58 8.11 -5.64
CA ARG A 150 2.45 8.32 -4.47
C ARG A 150 1.96 9.37 -3.46
N ASP A 151 0.72 9.84 -3.58
CA ASP A 151 0.14 10.67 -2.53
C ASP A 151 -0.14 9.81 -1.29
N VAL A 152 0.25 10.32 -0.11
CA VAL A 152 0.12 9.64 1.17
C VAL A 152 -1.00 10.26 1.99
N TYR A 153 -1.88 9.42 2.52
CA TYR A 153 -3.02 9.79 3.34
C TYR A 153 -2.98 9.06 4.68
N PRO A 154 -3.49 9.68 5.77
CA PRO A 154 -3.65 8.98 7.04
C PRO A 154 -4.66 7.82 6.91
N LEU A 155 -4.56 6.85 7.82
CA LEU A 155 -5.40 5.63 7.83
C LEU A 155 -6.90 5.92 7.92
N ASP A 156 -7.28 7.03 8.55
CA ASP A 156 -8.66 7.49 8.73
C ASP A 156 -9.21 8.23 7.50
N ASN A 157 -8.43 8.43 6.43
CA ASN A 157 -8.88 9.05 5.19
C ASN A 157 -8.83 8.06 4.03
N SER A 158 -9.74 7.08 4.07
CA SER A 158 -9.74 5.95 3.15
C SER A 158 -10.35 6.26 1.77
N VAL A 159 -11.20 7.29 1.68
CA VAL A 159 -11.98 7.60 0.47
C VAL A 159 -11.11 7.80 -0.78
N PRO A 160 -10.01 8.59 -0.75
CA PRO A 160 -9.14 8.77 -1.91
C PRO A 160 -8.55 7.47 -2.43
N LEU A 161 -8.14 6.57 -1.54
CA LEU A 161 -7.56 5.28 -1.90
C LEU A 161 -8.59 4.38 -2.60
N CYS A 162 -9.78 4.23 -2.01
CA CYS A 162 -10.84 3.36 -2.53
C CYS A 162 -11.36 3.85 -3.90
N ALA A 163 -11.41 5.17 -4.11
CA ALA A 163 -11.90 5.78 -5.33
C ALA A 163 -11.07 5.42 -6.58
N GLN A 164 -9.80 5.03 -6.40
CA GLN A 164 -8.92 4.64 -7.51
C GLN A 164 -9.44 3.40 -8.26
N CYS A 165 -10.09 2.49 -7.54
CA CYS A 165 -10.58 1.22 -8.09
C CYS A 165 -12.12 1.14 -8.08
N HIS A 166 -12.76 1.64 -7.02
CA HIS A 166 -14.22 1.55 -6.83
C HIS A 166 -14.96 2.81 -7.30
N ASN A 167 -14.68 3.27 -8.52
CA ASN A 167 -15.17 4.54 -9.05
C ASN A 167 -16.71 4.67 -9.05
N GLU A 168 -17.44 3.61 -9.37
CA GLU A 168 -18.92 3.63 -9.30
C GLU A 168 -19.43 3.84 -7.87
N ARG A 169 -18.79 3.18 -6.90
CA ARG A 169 -19.17 3.30 -5.48
C ARG A 169 -18.83 4.69 -4.96
N TYR A 170 -17.66 5.20 -5.31
CA TYR A 170 -17.25 6.57 -5.02
C TYR A 170 -18.24 7.60 -5.60
N THR A 171 -18.70 7.41 -6.84
CA THR A 171 -19.69 8.29 -7.47
C THR A 171 -21.01 8.31 -6.68
N ALA A 172 -21.51 7.15 -6.25
CA ALA A 172 -22.72 7.05 -5.44
C ALA A 172 -22.56 7.64 -4.04
N TRP A 173 -21.40 7.44 -3.41
CA TRP A 173 -21.02 8.06 -2.15
C TRP A 173 -21.02 9.59 -2.26
N LYS A 174 -20.34 10.11 -3.30
CA LYS A 174 -20.24 11.55 -3.61
C LYS A 174 -21.59 12.24 -3.83
N GLN A 175 -22.62 11.48 -4.24
CA GLN A 175 -23.97 11.97 -4.47
C GLN A 175 -24.85 11.96 -3.21
N GLY A 176 -24.33 11.58 -2.05
CA GLY A 176 -25.08 11.63 -0.79
C GLY A 176 -25.72 10.30 -0.36
N THR A 177 -25.50 9.19 -1.07
CA THR A 177 -26.19 7.92 -0.75
C THR A 177 -25.76 7.33 0.60
N HIS A 178 -24.48 7.51 0.95
CA HIS A 178 -23.85 6.94 2.16
C HIS A 178 -22.81 7.89 2.77
N GLY A 179 -22.81 9.19 2.40
CA GLY A 179 -21.78 10.13 2.85
C GLY A 179 -21.83 11.50 2.17
N SER A 180 -21.19 12.51 2.78
CA SER A 180 -20.98 13.86 2.24
C SER A 180 -19.51 14.22 2.39
N PHE A 181 -18.94 15.05 1.50
CA PHE A 181 -17.55 15.51 1.63
C PHE A 181 -17.26 16.24 2.94
N ASP A 182 -18.30 16.81 3.55
CA ASP A 182 -18.18 17.60 4.78
C ASP A 182 -18.35 16.75 6.04
N ASP A 183 -18.58 15.44 5.90
CA ASP A 183 -18.79 14.53 7.00
C ASP A 183 -17.54 13.65 7.22
N PRO A 184 -16.77 13.87 8.30
CA PRO A 184 -15.58 13.07 8.59
C PRO A 184 -15.90 11.61 8.90
N GLU A 185 -17.12 11.28 9.32
CA GLU A 185 -17.57 9.91 9.60
C GLU A 185 -17.96 9.16 8.32
N ALA A 186 -18.08 9.86 7.20
CA ALA A 186 -18.44 9.28 5.92
C ALA A 186 -17.25 8.60 5.21
N GLN A 187 -16.32 7.98 5.92
CA GLN A 187 -15.24 7.21 5.28
C GLN A 187 -15.73 5.81 4.91
N CYS A 188 -15.13 5.23 3.87
CA CYS A 188 -15.47 3.87 3.47
C CYS A 188 -15.17 2.86 4.59
N ALA A 189 -14.03 3.05 5.28
CA ALA A 189 -13.54 2.15 6.31
C ALA A 189 -14.31 2.21 7.65
N GLU A 190 -15.15 3.22 7.89
CA GLU A 190 -15.99 3.29 9.10
C GLU A 190 -17.12 2.24 9.08
N CYS A 191 -17.59 1.88 7.88
CA CYS A 191 -18.66 0.89 7.71
C CYS A 191 -18.16 -0.43 7.10
N HIS A 192 -17.07 -0.41 6.33
CA HIS A 192 -16.52 -1.58 5.65
C HIS A 192 -15.15 -1.92 6.22
N ASP A 193 -14.93 -3.17 6.60
CA ASP A 193 -13.58 -3.65 6.83
C ASP A 193 -12.83 -3.72 5.48
N PRO A 194 -11.75 -2.97 5.26
CA PRO A 194 -11.01 -3.01 4.00
C PRO A 194 -10.35 -4.38 3.72
N HIS A 195 -10.16 -5.22 4.74
CA HIS A 195 -9.57 -6.55 4.60
C HIS A 195 -10.63 -7.60 4.24
N ASP A 196 -11.83 -7.46 4.79
CA ASP A 196 -13.00 -8.30 4.46
C ASP A 196 -14.27 -7.44 4.28
N PRO A 197 -14.44 -6.77 3.12
CA PRO A 197 -15.51 -5.82 2.86
C PRO A 197 -16.90 -6.46 2.66
N VAL A 198 -17.20 -7.52 3.42
CA VAL A 198 -18.51 -8.16 3.46
C VAL A 198 -19.48 -7.30 4.27
N ILE A 199 -20.41 -6.66 3.57
CA ILE A 199 -21.56 -6.06 4.24
C ILE A 199 -22.49 -7.20 4.68
N SER A 200 -22.52 -7.46 5.98
CA SER A 200 -23.49 -8.41 6.56
C SER A 200 -24.90 -7.81 6.49
N GLY A 201 -25.60 -8.10 5.40
CA GLY A 201 -27.03 -8.44 5.39
C GLY A 201 -28.04 -7.45 6.01
N PHE A 202 -27.77 -6.14 6.10
CA PHE A 202 -28.86 -5.20 6.31
C PHE A 202 -29.58 -4.98 4.98
N ALA A 203 -30.89 -5.25 4.96
CA ALA A 203 -31.74 -4.86 3.86
C ALA A 203 -31.61 -3.35 3.69
N THR A 204 -30.95 -2.92 2.60
CA THR A 204 -31.02 -1.53 2.18
C THR A 204 -32.51 -1.21 1.98
N LEU A 205 -32.93 -0.05 2.48
CA LEU A 205 -34.24 0.50 2.16
C LEU A 205 -34.43 0.42 0.63
N PRO A 206 -35.67 0.24 0.15
CA PRO A 206 -35.94 0.16 -1.28
C PRO A 206 -35.25 1.33 -1.99
N SER A 207 -34.57 1.03 -3.10
CA SER A 207 -33.84 2.02 -3.89
C SER A 207 -34.67 3.29 -4.03
N ILE A 208 -34.12 4.45 -3.66
CA ILE A 208 -34.74 5.72 -4.02
C ILE A 208 -34.91 5.67 -5.53
N PRO A 209 -36.15 5.82 -6.07
CA PRO A 209 -36.36 5.84 -7.50
C PRO A 209 -35.37 6.83 -8.08
N GLN A 210 -34.53 6.39 -9.04
CA GLN A 210 -33.64 7.32 -9.72
C GLN A 210 -34.51 8.49 -10.16
N ARG A 211 -34.11 9.72 -9.80
CA ARG A 211 -34.78 10.91 -10.31
C ARG A 211 -34.70 10.77 -11.82
N GLU A 212 -35.85 10.50 -12.44
CA GLU A 212 -35.98 10.47 -13.88
C GLU A 212 -35.41 11.80 -14.36
N GLU A 213 -34.25 11.76 -15.02
CA GLU A 213 -33.70 12.96 -15.65
C GLU A 213 -34.82 13.48 -16.52
N ALA A 214 -35.33 14.67 -16.19
CA ALA A 214 -36.42 15.26 -16.94
C ALA A 214 -36.01 15.21 -18.41
N GLU A 215 -36.79 14.49 -19.22
CA GLU A 215 -36.48 14.36 -20.64
C GLU A 215 -36.15 15.75 -21.18
N PRO A 216 -35.02 15.92 -21.88
CA PRO A 216 -34.63 17.23 -22.38
C PRO A 216 -35.82 17.78 -23.15
N THR A 217 -36.36 18.91 -22.67
CA THR A 217 -37.55 19.52 -23.29
C THR A 217 -37.30 19.58 -24.79
N PRO A 218 -38.17 19.00 -25.63
CA PRO A 218 -37.91 18.89 -27.05
C PRO A 218 -37.66 20.30 -27.60
N ILE A 219 -36.43 20.57 -28.00
CA ILE A 219 -35.98 21.86 -28.57
C ILE A 219 -36.39 21.97 -30.06
N ILE A 220 -36.94 20.88 -30.61
CA ILE A 220 -37.38 20.72 -32.00
C ILE A 220 -38.30 21.84 -32.49
N PRO A 221 -39.35 22.30 -31.76
CA PRO A 221 -40.21 23.37 -32.25
C PRO A 221 -39.50 24.72 -32.31
N LEU A 222 -38.54 24.99 -31.40
CA LEU A 222 -37.78 26.25 -31.40
C LEU A 222 -36.80 26.32 -32.59
N ILE A 223 -36.10 25.21 -32.86
CA ILE A 223 -35.17 25.12 -33.99
C ILE A 223 -35.91 25.23 -35.34
N MET A 224 -37.07 24.57 -35.49
CA MET A 224 -37.87 24.70 -36.71
C MET A 224 -38.34 26.14 -36.97
N VAL A 225 -38.77 26.87 -35.93
CA VAL A 225 -39.22 28.26 -36.08
C VAL A 225 -38.08 29.17 -36.53
N ILE A 226 -36.87 28.99 -35.98
CA ILE A 226 -35.68 29.76 -36.36
C ILE A 226 -35.31 29.48 -37.82
N VAL A 227 -35.24 28.21 -38.23
CA VAL A 227 -34.89 27.84 -39.61
C VAL A 227 -35.91 28.37 -40.62
N VAL A 228 -37.21 28.28 -40.32
CA VAL A 228 -38.25 28.82 -41.20
C VAL A 228 -38.15 30.35 -41.31
N ALA A 229 -37.89 31.04 -40.21
CA ALA A 229 -37.72 32.50 -40.22
C ALA A 229 -36.50 32.91 -41.06
N GLU A 230 -35.36 32.23 -40.93
CA GLU A 230 -34.16 32.51 -41.73
C GLU A 230 -34.38 32.27 -43.23
N VAL A 231 -35.05 31.17 -43.60
CA VAL A 231 -35.39 30.86 -44.99
C VAL A 231 -36.32 31.93 -45.58
N LEU A 232 -37.32 32.39 -44.82
CA LEU A 232 -38.24 33.45 -45.26
C LEU A 232 -37.53 34.80 -45.42
N VAL A 233 -36.65 35.18 -44.48
CA VAL A 233 -35.85 36.41 -44.59
C VAL A 233 -34.94 36.34 -45.81
N PHE A 234 -34.30 35.21 -46.06
CA PHE A 234 -33.44 35.00 -47.22
C PHE A 234 -34.21 35.04 -48.55
N ALA A 235 -35.40 34.42 -48.60
CA ALA A 235 -36.28 34.47 -49.77
C ALA A 235 -36.74 35.91 -50.07
N VAL A 236 -37.15 36.67 -49.05
CA VAL A 236 -37.53 38.09 -49.20
C VAL A 236 -36.34 38.93 -49.67
N TYR A 237 -35.14 38.67 -49.16
CA TYR A 237 -33.92 39.34 -49.61
C TYR A 237 -33.61 39.08 -51.08
N ILE A 238 -33.70 37.81 -51.54
CA ILE A 238 -33.49 37.45 -52.94
C ILE A 238 -34.53 38.12 -53.84
N LEU A 239 -35.82 38.05 -53.47
CA LEU A 239 -36.90 38.64 -54.26
C LEU A 239 -36.76 40.16 -54.39
N ARG A 240 -36.38 40.86 -53.31
CA ARG A 240 -36.09 42.31 -53.34
C ARG A 240 -34.89 42.65 -54.21
N ARG A 241 -33.86 41.79 -54.25
CA ARG A 241 -32.67 42.00 -55.07
C ARG A 241 -32.95 41.77 -56.56
N GLN A 242 -33.83 40.84 -56.91
CA GLN A 242 -34.25 40.58 -58.29
C GLN A 242 -35.19 41.65 -58.86
N SER A 243 -36.01 42.30 -58.02
CA SER A 243 -36.89 43.41 -58.42
C SER A 243 -36.19 44.77 -58.54
N SER A 244 -34.88 44.83 -58.28
CA SER A 244 -34.07 46.07 -58.29
C SER A 244 -33.10 46.15 -59.49
N VAL A 245 -33.31 45.32 -60.52
CA VAL A 245 -32.56 45.28 -61.80
C VAL A 245 -33.48 45.66 -62.94
#